data_AF-L1L4F5-F1
#
_entry.id   AF-L1L4F5-F1
#
_cell.length_a   1.000
_cell.length_b   1.000
_cell.length_c   1.000
_cell.angle_alpha   90.00
_cell.angle_beta   90.00
_cell.angle_gamma   90.00
#
_symmetry.space_group_name_H-M   'P 1'
#
loop_
_entity.id
_entity.type
_entity.pdbx_description
1 polymer ?
#
loop_
_entity_poly.entity_id
_entity_poly.type
_entity_poly.pdbx_seq_one_letter_code
_entity_poly.pdbx_strand_id
1 'polypeptide(L)'
;MIVATAKQSKSADAIEAATAALNEELQQLQHLRDEAAEWLAEMEESDQRARDLRALANMAKTSFPDMAPEQQAAILSMLELKVTVTGPVPDGRRGGVPCTVRAWYTTTDLDVPAAPLSDDDWARVAPLLPKGRMGTVRRSVDAIFYKARTGKSWPEVIEETGATRQASNHFNAWTSDDTWSRVNAALLDVDRVPLPEPELLPSMIIEGRVDPSAMLHAEERSRTGCR
;
A
#
# COMPACT_ATOMS: atom_id res chain seq x y z
N MET A 1 44.02 12.76 -80.75
CA MET A 1 42.63 13.08 -80.36
C MET A 1 41.88 11.90 -79.71
N ILE A 2 42.24 10.63 -79.98
CA ILE A 2 41.49 9.44 -79.51
C ILE A 2 41.78 9.05 -78.04
N VAL A 3 42.97 9.35 -77.52
CA VAL A 3 43.38 8.98 -76.14
C VAL A 3 42.77 9.91 -75.08
N ALA A 4 42.53 11.18 -75.42
CA ALA A 4 41.94 12.15 -74.50
C ALA A 4 40.45 11.88 -74.24
N THR A 5 39.70 11.50 -75.29
CA THR A 5 38.28 11.15 -75.19
C THR A 5 38.05 9.85 -74.40
N ALA A 6 38.89 8.83 -74.55
CA ALA A 6 38.80 7.59 -73.78
C ALA A 6 39.12 7.76 -72.27
N LYS A 7 40.00 8.71 -71.94
CA LYS A 7 40.31 9.03 -70.53
C LYS A 7 39.20 9.85 -69.88
N GLN A 8 38.54 10.71 -70.65
CA GLN A 8 37.42 11.54 -70.23
C GLN A 8 36.11 10.74 -70.09
N SER A 9 35.88 9.73 -70.93
CA SER A 9 34.73 8.82 -70.76
C SER A 9 34.90 7.91 -69.53
N LYS A 10 36.10 7.35 -69.31
CA LYS A 10 36.39 6.54 -68.11
C LYS A 10 36.23 7.33 -66.79
N SER A 11 36.56 8.62 -66.77
CA SER A 11 36.33 9.46 -65.60
C SER A 11 34.85 9.80 -65.39
N ALA A 12 34.07 9.92 -66.46
CA ALA A 12 32.62 10.15 -66.37
C ALA A 12 31.90 8.90 -65.84
N ASP A 13 32.23 7.71 -66.37
CA ASP A 13 31.66 6.43 -65.91
C ASP A 13 31.98 6.15 -64.43
N ALA A 14 33.19 6.51 -63.99
CA ALA A 14 33.60 6.36 -62.59
C ALA A 14 32.85 7.30 -61.63
N ILE A 15 32.53 8.52 -62.07
CA ILE A 15 31.73 9.48 -61.30
C ILE A 15 30.28 8.99 -61.23
N GLU A 16 29.72 8.52 -62.35
CA GLU A 16 28.36 7.98 -62.42
C GLU A 16 28.18 6.78 -61.49
N ALA A 17 29.11 5.82 -61.52
CA ALA A 17 29.12 4.66 -60.63
C ALA A 17 29.24 5.06 -59.14
N ALA A 18 30.08 6.04 -58.82
CA ALA A 18 30.21 6.56 -57.46
C ALA A 18 28.94 7.28 -56.98
N THR A 19 28.29 8.08 -57.84
CA THR A 19 27.01 8.72 -57.51
C THR A 19 25.87 7.71 -57.38
N ALA A 20 25.87 6.63 -58.17
CA ALA A 20 24.88 5.57 -58.08
C ALA A 20 25.00 4.83 -56.73
N ALA A 21 26.21 4.45 -56.34
CA ALA A 21 26.47 3.81 -55.04
C ALA A 21 26.07 4.71 -53.86
N LEU A 22 26.43 6.00 -53.91
CA LEU A 22 26.04 6.96 -52.87
C LEU A 22 24.53 7.20 -52.82
N ASN A 23 23.83 7.18 -53.96
CA ASN A 23 22.37 7.29 -54.00
C ASN A 23 21.70 6.04 -53.43
N GLU A 24 22.28 4.87 -53.64
CA GLU A 24 21.80 3.60 -53.09
C GLU A 24 21.98 3.58 -51.56
N GLU A 25 23.14 4.01 -51.05
CA GLU A 25 23.37 4.20 -49.61
C GLU A 25 22.42 5.26 -49.01
N LEU A 26 22.18 6.37 -49.72
CA LEU A 26 21.21 7.39 -49.30
C LEU A 26 19.81 6.81 -49.18
N GLN A 27 19.38 6.00 -50.16
CA GLN A 27 18.08 5.33 -50.14
C GLN A 27 17.97 4.34 -48.96
N GLN A 28 19.03 3.57 -48.69
CA GLN A 28 19.07 2.65 -47.55
C GLN A 28 18.97 3.40 -46.22
N LEU A 29 19.71 4.51 -46.06
CA LEU A 29 19.65 5.34 -44.86
C LEU A 29 18.29 6.02 -44.68
N GLN A 30 17.66 6.46 -45.76
CA GLN A 30 16.30 7.02 -45.73
C GLN A 30 15.28 5.96 -45.30
N HIS A 31 15.37 4.75 -45.85
CA HIS A 31 14.52 3.63 -45.46
C HIS A 31 14.67 3.29 -43.97
N LEU A 32 15.91 3.16 -43.48
CA LEU A 32 16.17 2.91 -42.05
C LEU A 32 15.64 4.02 -41.14
N ARG A 33 15.75 5.28 -41.56
CA ARG A 33 15.20 6.43 -40.83
C ARG A 33 13.67 6.33 -40.75
N ASP A 34 13.03 5.99 -41.86
CA ASP A 34 11.58 5.92 -41.93
C ASP A 34 11.04 4.75 -41.08
N GLU A 35 11.69 3.58 -41.10
CA GLU A 35 11.40 2.46 -40.19
C GLU A 35 11.59 2.85 -38.71
N ALA A 36 12.70 3.54 -38.39
CA ALA A 36 12.95 3.99 -37.03
C ALA A 36 11.92 5.04 -36.56
N ALA A 37 11.42 5.89 -37.46
CA ALA A 37 10.39 6.87 -37.16
C ALA A 37 9.04 6.20 -36.86
N GLU A 38 8.68 5.14 -37.59
CA GLU A 38 7.49 4.34 -37.31
C GLU A 38 7.56 3.68 -35.93
N TRP A 39 8.68 3.02 -35.60
CA TRP A 39 8.85 2.42 -34.26
C TRP A 39 8.81 3.46 -33.14
N LEU A 40 9.35 4.66 -33.36
CA LEU A 40 9.32 5.72 -32.37
C LEU A 40 7.90 6.23 -32.14
N ALA A 41 7.10 6.38 -33.20
CA ALA A 41 5.69 6.75 -33.08
C ALA A 41 4.86 5.68 -32.33
N GLU A 42 5.09 4.39 -32.61
CA GLU A 42 4.43 3.29 -31.89
C GLU A 42 4.81 3.28 -30.40
N MET A 43 6.10 3.49 -30.07
CA MET A 43 6.55 3.60 -28.68
C MET A 43 5.94 4.79 -27.97
N GLU A 44 5.88 5.96 -28.62
CA GLU A 44 5.26 7.17 -28.05
C GLU A 44 3.76 6.97 -27.77
N GLU A 45 3.03 6.31 -28.67
CA GLU A 45 1.61 5.96 -28.45
C GLU A 45 1.46 5.00 -27.26
N SER A 46 2.30 3.97 -27.18
CA SER A 46 2.32 3.01 -26.07
C SER A 46 2.61 3.70 -24.73
N ASP A 47 3.61 4.57 -24.69
CA ASP A 47 3.98 5.35 -23.50
C ASP A 47 2.88 6.33 -23.09
N GLN A 48 2.23 6.97 -24.05
CA GLN A 48 1.09 7.85 -23.78
C GLN A 48 -0.07 7.06 -23.18
N ARG A 49 -0.42 5.91 -23.76
CA ARG A 49 -1.46 5.00 -23.24
C ARG A 49 -1.12 4.52 -21.82
N ALA A 50 0.14 4.17 -21.56
CA ALA A 50 0.58 3.77 -20.22
C ALA A 50 0.47 4.92 -19.21
N ARG A 51 0.80 6.16 -19.62
CA ARG A 51 0.65 7.36 -18.79
C ARG A 51 -0.82 7.65 -18.47
N ASP A 52 -1.71 7.55 -19.46
CA ASP A 52 -3.14 7.79 -19.28
C ASP A 52 -3.78 6.74 -18.34
N LEU A 53 -3.43 5.47 -18.50
CA LEU A 53 -3.87 4.40 -17.60
C LEU A 53 -3.39 4.63 -16.15
N ARG A 54 -2.14 5.07 -15.96
CA ARG A 54 -1.63 5.43 -14.63
C ARG A 54 -2.39 6.61 -14.03
N ALA A 55 -2.74 7.62 -14.83
CA ALA A 55 -3.52 8.77 -14.38
C ALA A 55 -4.94 8.33 -13.94
N LEU A 56 -5.62 7.52 -14.73
CA LEU A 56 -6.92 6.94 -14.40
C LEU A 56 -6.86 6.11 -13.11
N ALA A 57 -5.85 5.24 -12.96
CA ALA A 57 -5.67 4.43 -11.76
C ALA A 57 -5.44 5.29 -10.51
N ASN A 58 -4.67 6.38 -10.61
CA ASN A 58 -4.46 7.30 -9.50
C ASN A 58 -5.74 8.04 -9.09
N MET A 59 -6.54 8.49 -10.06
CA MET A 59 -7.84 9.10 -9.76
C MET A 59 -8.77 8.10 -9.08
N ALA A 60 -8.86 6.87 -9.61
CA ALA A 60 -9.67 5.80 -9.02
C ALA A 60 -9.23 5.47 -7.58
N LYS A 61 -7.93 5.44 -7.30
CA LYS A 61 -7.38 5.20 -5.95
C LYS A 61 -7.90 6.21 -4.93
N THR A 62 -8.07 7.47 -5.33
CA THR A 62 -8.58 8.52 -4.43
C THR A 62 -10.10 8.47 -4.27
N SER A 63 -10.85 8.16 -5.33
CA SER A 63 -12.32 8.17 -5.27
C SER A 63 -12.92 6.89 -4.71
N PHE A 64 -12.26 5.74 -4.90
CA PHE A 64 -12.82 4.43 -4.57
C PHE A 64 -13.21 4.28 -3.09
N PRO A 65 -12.39 4.69 -2.10
CA PRO A 65 -12.74 4.57 -0.67
C PRO A 65 -14.02 5.32 -0.28
N ASP A 66 -14.31 6.42 -0.96
CA ASP A 66 -15.47 7.28 -0.68
C ASP A 66 -16.76 6.82 -1.38
N MET A 67 -16.70 5.78 -2.22
CA MET A 67 -17.86 5.22 -2.91
C MET A 67 -18.72 4.35 -2.00
N ALA A 68 -20.01 4.23 -2.33
CA ALA A 68 -20.90 3.32 -1.61
C ALA A 68 -20.42 1.86 -1.75
N PRO A 69 -20.58 1.00 -0.71
CA PRO A 69 -20.10 -0.38 -0.75
C PRO A 69 -20.62 -1.20 -1.95
N GLU A 70 -21.86 -0.96 -2.40
CA GLU A 70 -22.38 -1.65 -3.59
C GLU A 70 -21.64 -1.25 -4.87
N GLN A 71 -21.26 0.03 -4.98
CA GLN A 71 -20.51 0.55 -6.12
C GLN A 71 -19.06 0.05 -6.11
N GLN A 72 -18.42 0.02 -4.93
CA GLN A 72 -17.12 -0.59 -4.74
C GLN A 72 -17.13 -2.06 -5.17
N ALA A 73 -18.14 -2.83 -4.73
CA ALA A 73 -18.31 -4.22 -5.10
C ALA A 73 -18.52 -4.41 -6.62
N ALA A 74 -19.32 -3.55 -7.25
CA ALA A 74 -19.53 -3.58 -8.70
C ALA A 74 -18.22 -3.35 -9.47
N ILE A 75 -17.39 -2.38 -9.05
CA ILE A 75 -16.08 -2.14 -9.65
C ILE A 75 -15.14 -3.33 -9.43
N LEU A 76 -15.08 -3.87 -8.20
CA LEU A 76 -14.24 -5.04 -7.90
C LEU A 76 -14.65 -6.27 -8.72
N SER A 77 -15.94 -6.40 -9.07
CA SER A 77 -16.43 -7.50 -9.93
C SER A 77 -15.96 -7.42 -11.38
N MET A 78 -15.55 -6.23 -11.84
CA MET A 78 -14.99 -6.02 -13.18
C MET A 78 -13.48 -6.33 -13.24
N LEU A 79 -12.84 -6.52 -12.08
CA LEU A 79 -11.41 -6.80 -12.00
C LEU A 79 -11.19 -8.30 -11.85
N GLU A 80 -10.44 -8.91 -12.78
CA GLU A 80 -9.91 -10.25 -12.58
C GLU A 80 -8.66 -10.16 -11.70
N LEU A 81 -8.82 -10.29 -10.39
CA LEU A 81 -7.72 -10.25 -9.42
C LEU A 81 -7.26 -11.66 -9.03
N LYS A 82 -5.94 -11.88 -9.09
CA LYS A 82 -5.27 -13.05 -8.56
C LYS A 82 -4.33 -12.62 -7.44
N VAL A 83 -4.62 -13.06 -6.22
CA VAL A 83 -3.81 -12.78 -5.04
C VAL A 83 -2.97 -14.00 -4.69
N THR A 84 -1.65 -13.83 -4.64
CA THR A 84 -0.69 -14.86 -4.24
C THR A 84 -0.04 -14.44 -2.94
N VAL A 85 -0.32 -15.15 -1.85
CA VAL A 85 0.33 -14.91 -0.55
C VAL A 85 1.74 -15.48 -0.59
N THR A 86 2.76 -14.64 -0.38
CA THR A 86 4.18 -15.01 -0.48
C THR A 86 4.87 -15.09 0.88
N GLY A 87 4.27 -14.52 1.92
CA GLY A 87 4.81 -14.51 3.29
C GLY A 87 3.88 -15.16 4.32
N PRO A 88 4.37 -15.34 5.56
CA PRO A 88 3.54 -15.76 6.67
C PRO A 88 2.46 -14.71 6.95
N VAL A 89 1.27 -15.16 7.37
CA VAL A 89 0.20 -14.26 7.86
C VAL A 89 0.66 -13.62 9.17
N PRO A 90 0.78 -12.27 9.23
CA PRO A 90 1.17 -11.58 10.45
C PRO A 90 0.10 -11.79 11.52
N ASP A 91 0.54 -12.30 12.67
CA ASP A 91 -0.25 -12.72 13.82
C ASP A 91 -1.34 -13.78 13.53
N GLY A 92 -1.35 -14.86 14.32
CA GLY A 92 -2.41 -15.89 14.33
C GLY A 92 -3.78 -15.40 14.84
N ARG A 93 -4.09 -14.10 14.68
CA ARG A 93 -5.41 -13.55 14.97
C ARG A 93 -6.43 -14.24 14.07
N ARG A 94 -7.52 -14.71 14.67
CA ARG A 94 -8.71 -15.06 13.91
C ARG A 94 -9.19 -13.79 13.20
N GLY A 95 -9.19 -13.82 11.87
CA GLY A 95 -9.73 -12.73 11.05
C GLY A 95 -11.16 -12.38 11.48
N GLY A 96 -11.49 -11.09 11.46
CA GLY A 96 -12.84 -10.58 11.71
C GLY A 96 -13.16 -10.14 13.16
N VAL A 97 -12.29 -10.39 14.15
CA VAL A 97 -12.49 -9.89 15.52
C VAL A 97 -11.45 -8.82 15.86
N PRO A 98 -11.84 -7.56 16.09
CA PRO A 98 -10.91 -6.52 16.47
C PRO A 98 -10.29 -6.84 17.84
N CYS A 99 -9.02 -6.48 18.01
CA CYS A 99 -8.35 -6.57 19.30
C CYS A 99 -9.06 -5.65 20.30
N THR A 100 -9.66 -6.19 21.35
CA THR A 100 -10.47 -5.41 22.32
C THR A 100 -9.70 -4.26 22.96
N VAL A 101 -8.43 -4.48 23.28
CA VAL A 101 -7.55 -3.43 23.83
C VAL A 101 -7.38 -2.28 22.83
N ARG A 102 -7.07 -2.60 21.57
CA ARG A 102 -6.84 -1.59 20.55
C ARG A 102 -8.13 -0.88 20.15
N ALA A 103 -9.22 -1.63 20.03
CA ALA A 103 -10.55 -1.08 19.76
C ALA A 103 -10.96 -0.05 20.81
N TRP A 104 -10.64 -0.29 22.09
CA TRP A 104 -10.87 0.68 23.15
C TRP A 104 -10.10 1.98 22.92
N TYR A 105 -8.79 1.92 22.66
CA TYR A 105 -7.98 3.12 22.38
C TYR A 105 -8.43 3.88 21.13
N THR A 106 -8.80 3.16 20.07
CA THR A 106 -9.39 3.78 18.86
C THR A 106 -10.71 4.48 19.16
N THR A 107 -11.54 3.90 20.04
CA THR A 107 -12.85 4.48 20.39
C THR A 107 -12.71 5.69 21.31
N THR A 108 -11.71 5.69 22.20
CA THR A 108 -11.47 6.79 23.16
C THR A 108 -10.57 7.89 22.61
N ASP A 109 -10.01 7.71 21.41
CA ASP A 109 -9.07 8.63 20.77
C ASP A 109 -7.89 9.00 21.69
N LEU A 110 -7.32 7.97 22.33
CA LEU A 110 -6.19 8.12 23.24
C LEU A 110 -4.94 7.43 22.69
N ASP A 111 -3.82 8.10 22.83
CA ASP A 111 -2.50 7.51 22.61
C ASP A 111 -2.10 6.60 23.77
N VAL A 112 -1.17 5.67 23.52
CA VAL A 112 -0.74 4.69 24.51
C VAL A 112 0.56 5.16 25.16
N PRO A 113 0.76 5.02 26.49
CA PRO A 113 2.05 5.28 27.12
C PRO A 113 3.21 4.60 26.36
N ALA A 114 4.29 5.33 26.08
CA ALA A 114 5.37 4.88 25.19
C ALA A 114 6.19 3.73 25.79
N ALA A 115 6.37 3.72 27.11
CA ALA A 115 7.22 2.79 27.85
C ALA A 115 6.41 2.00 28.91
N PRO A 116 7.01 0.97 29.55
CA PRO A 116 6.51 0.45 30.81
C PRO A 116 6.46 1.54 31.88
N LEU A 117 5.52 1.45 32.81
CA LEU A 117 5.34 2.49 33.82
C LEU A 117 6.56 2.56 34.76
N SER A 118 7.06 3.78 34.99
CA SER A 118 8.04 4.02 36.05
C SER A 118 7.42 3.76 37.44
N ASP A 119 8.25 3.71 38.48
CA ASP A 119 7.74 3.53 39.84
C ASP A 119 6.85 4.71 40.30
N ASP A 120 7.15 5.92 39.83
CA ASP A 120 6.37 7.13 40.12
C ASP A 120 5.03 7.12 39.37
N ASP A 121 5.03 6.73 38.09
CA ASP A 121 3.79 6.53 37.32
C ASP A 121 2.93 5.44 37.95
N TRP A 122 3.57 4.35 38.37
CA TRP A 122 2.91 3.26 39.06
C TRP A 122 2.28 3.71 40.39
N ALA A 123 2.97 4.53 41.17
CA ALA A 123 2.45 5.06 42.43
C ALA A 123 1.17 5.88 42.24
N ARG A 124 1.00 6.54 41.09
CA ARG A 124 -0.21 7.30 40.73
C ARG A 124 -1.40 6.39 40.38
N VAL A 125 -1.16 5.31 39.65
CA VAL A 125 -2.23 4.41 39.17
C VAL A 125 -2.56 3.27 40.13
N ALA A 126 -1.60 2.82 40.94
CA ALA A 126 -1.79 1.69 41.85
C ALA A 126 -2.99 1.85 42.81
N PRO A 127 -3.29 3.04 43.37
CA PRO A 127 -4.47 3.24 44.23
C PRO A 127 -5.82 3.11 43.50
N LEU A 128 -5.84 3.25 42.18
CA LEU A 128 -7.05 3.14 41.36
C LEU A 128 -7.40 1.68 41.07
N LEU A 129 -6.43 0.77 41.21
CA LEU A 129 -6.54 -0.62 40.84
C LEU A 129 -6.81 -1.51 42.08
N PRO A 130 -7.49 -2.65 41.90
CA PRO A 130 -7.71 -3.57 43.00
C PRO A 130 -6.37 -4.08 43.55
N LYS A 131 -6.31 -4.28 44.89
CA LYS A 131 -5.13 -4.88 45.52
C LYS A 131 -4.95 -6.30 44.99
N GLY A 132 -3.84 -6.55 44.32
CA GLY A 132 -3.47 -7.89 43.85
C GLY A 132 -2.22 -8.43 44.53
N ARG A 133 -1.95 -9.71 44.29
CA ARG A 133 -0.79 -10.41 44.84
C ARG A 133 0.50 -10.03 44.10
N MET A 134 1.58 -9.74 44.83
CA MET A 134 2.98 -9.73 44.36
C MET A 134 3.20 -9.14 42.95
N GLY A 135 2.89 -7.86 42.75
CA GLY A 135 3.17 -7.14 41.50
C GLY A 135 2.39 -7.61 40.26
N THR A 136 1.44 -8.53 40.42
CA THR A 136 0.67 -9.11 39.30
C THR A 136 -0.20 -8.07 38.59
N VAL A 137 -0.71 -7.09 39.35
CA VAL A 137 -1.53 -6.00 38.79
C VAL A 137 -0.67 -5.10 37.91
N ARG A 138 0.53 -4.71 38.39
CA ARG A 138 1.47 -3.91 37.59
C ARG A 138 1.83 -4.61 36.29
N ARG A 139 2.24 -5.88 36.36
CA ARG A 139 2.52 -6.67 35.16
C ARG A 139 1.32 -6.76 34.21
N SER A 140 0.10 -6.83 34.75
CA SER A 140 -1.11 -6.81 33.91
C SER A 140 -1.29 -5.47 33.19
N VAL A 141 -1.09 -4.36 33.89
CA VAL A 141 -1.16 -3.01 33.31
C VAL A 141 -0.10 -2.82 32.23
N ASP A 142 1.16 -3.15 32.54
CA ASP A 142 2.26 -3.06 31.58
C ASP A 142 2.01 -3.95 30.35
N ALA A 143 1.46 -5.16 30.55
CA ALA A 143 1.07 -6.05 29.46
C ALA A 143 -0.06 -5.51 28.59
N ILE A 144 -1.06 -4.84 29.18
CA ILE A 144 -2.13 -4.20 28.42
C ILE A 144 -1.57 -3.07 27.55
N PHE A 145 -0.72 -2.19 28.10
CA PHE A 145 -0.07 -1.14 27.33
C PHE A 145 0.84 -1.73 26.23
N TYR A 146 1.63 -2.75 26.57
CA TYR A 146 2.49 -3.44 25.61
C TYR A 146 1.69 -4.06 24.46
N LYS A 147 0.54 -4.68 24.75
CA LYS A 147 -0.37 -5.21 23.74
C LYS A 147 -0.96 -4.12 22.84
N ALA A 148 -1.32 -2.96 23.41
CA ALA A 148 -1.84 -1.85 22.62
C ALA A 148 -0.79 -1.34 21.63
N ARG A 149 0.46 -1.15 22.10
CA ARG A 149 1.61 -0.74 21.28
C ARG A 149 1.96 -1.75 20.19
N THR A 150 2.09 -3.03 20.52
CA THR A 150 2.63 -4.04 19.59
C THR A 150 1.56 -4.71 18.74
N GLY A 151 0.32 -4.73 19.19
CA GLY A 151 -0.74 -5.48 18.54
C GLY A 151 -0.66 -7.01 18.67
N LYS A 152 0.39 -7.56 19.28
CA LYS A 152 0.63 -9.01 19.41
C LYS A 152 -0.50 -9.78 20.10
N SER A 153 -0.50 -11.10 19.95
CA SER A 153 -1.45 -11.99 20.63
C SER A 153 -1.23 -11.99 22.15
N TRP A 154 -2.27 -12.33 22.95
CA TRP A 154 -2.11 -12.41 24.40
C TRP A 154 -1.05 -13.41 24.87
N PRO A 155 -0.93 -14.63 24.27
CA PRO A 155 0.14 -15.55 24.60
C PRO A 155 1.55 -14.94 24.46
N GLU A 156 1.85 -14.28 23.34
CA GLU A 156 3.15 -13.63 23.11
C GLU A 156 3.38 -12.46 24.08
N VAL A 157 2.36 -11.64 24.30
CA VAL A 157 2.43 -10.54 25.27
C VAL A 157 2.75 -11.06 26.67
N ILE A 158 2.13 -12.17 27.08
CA ILE A 158 2.36 -12.78 28.39
C ILE A 158 3.79 -13.30 28.52
N GLU A 159 4.30 -13.96 27.48
CA GLU A 159 5.66 -14.46 27.43
C GLU A 159 6.69 -13.32 27.55
N GLU A 160 6.48 -12.23 26.82
CA GLU A 160 7.43 -11.09 26.77
C GLU A 160 7.37 -10.20 28.02
N THR A 161 6.20 -10.08 28.66
CA THR A 161 6.02 -9.18 29.82
C THR A 161 6.05 -9.89 31.17
N GLY A 162 6.00 -11.22 31.18
CA GLY A 162 5.87 -12.02 32.40
C GLY A 162 4.53 -11.83 33.13
N ALA A 163 3.53 -11.25 32.45
CA ALA A 163 2.18 -11.13 32.98
C ALA A 163 1.51 -12.51 33.10
N THR A 164 0.35 -12.54 33.74
CA THR A 164 -0.44 -13.78 33.80
C THR A 164 -1.54 -13.75 32.74
N ARG A 165 -2.14 -14.90 32.44
CA ARG A 165 -3.34 -15.00 31.59
C ARG A 165 -4.51 -14.12 32.07
N GLN A 166 -4.48 -13.66 33.32
CA GLN A 166 -5.48 -12.75 33.87
C GLN A 166 -5.41 -11.33 33.28
N ALA A 167 -4.34 -10.94 32.60
CA ALA A 167 -4.24 -9.59 32.03
C ALA A 167 -5.41 -9.24 31.09
N SER A 168 -5.86 -10.20 30.27
CA SER A 168 -7.04 -10.01 29.42
C SER A 168 -8.34 -9.88 30.23
N ASN A 169 -8.47 -10.64 31.32
CA ASN A 169 -9.66 -10.58 32.19
C ASN A 169 -9.70 -9.27 32.96
N HIS A 170 -8.55 -8.81 33.47
CA HIS A 170 -8.39 -7.51 34.11
C HIS A 170 -8.76 -6.39 33.16
N PHE A 171 -8.28 -6.42 31.91
CA PHE A 171 -8.64 -5.41 30.92
C PHE A 171 -10.15 -5.32 30.71
N ASN A 172 -10.82 -6.46 30.51
CA ASN A 172 -12.27 -6.48 30.30
C ASN A 172 -13.02 -5.95 31.53
N ALA A 173 -12.62 -6.38 32.73
CA ALA A 173 -13.22 -5.91 33.98
C ALA A 173 -13.02 -4.40 34.19
N TRP A 174 -11.77 -3.92 34.07
CA TRP A 174 -11.42 -2.52 34.28
C TRP A 174 -11.99 -1.58 33.22
N THR A 175 -12.23 -2.09 32.02
CA THR A 175 -12.96 -1.33 30.99
C THR A 175 -14.44 -1.23 31.33
N SER A 176 -15.04 -2.29 31.88
CA SER A 176 -16.47 -2.32 32.23
C SER A 176 -16.84 -1.47 33.44
N ASP A 177 -15.91 -1.26 34.38
CA ASP A 177 -16.12 -0.49 35.61
C ASP A 177 -15.46 0.91 35.58
N ASP A 178 -15.01 1.34 34.39
CA ASP A 178 -14.33 2.62 34.12
C ASP A 178 -12.96 2.81 34.82
N THR A 179 -12.44 1.79 35.51
CA THR A 179 -11.11 1.84 36.12
C THR A 179 -10.03 2.09 35.07
N TRP A 180 -10.14 1.51 33.88
CA TRP A 180 -9.15 1.66 32.82
C TRP A 180 -9.09 3.10 32.27
N SER A 181 -10.23 3.77 32.18
CA SER A 181 -10.31 5.19 31.81
C SER A 181 -9.61 6.07 32.85
N ARG A 182 -9.86 5.80 34.15
CA ARG A 182 -9.21 6.52 35.26
C ARG A 182 -7.70 6.29 35.30
N VAL A 183 -7.25 5.07 35.03
CA VAL A 183 -5.82 4.75 34.89
C VAL A 183 -5.18 5.57 33.78
N ASN A 184 -5.82 5.65 32.60
CA ASN A 184 -5.32 6.47 31.50
C ASN A 184 -5.32 7.96 31.82
N ALA A 185 -6.36 8.47 32.50
CA ALA A 185 -6.46 9.87 32.90
C ALA A 185 -5.33 10.28 33.87
N ALA A 186 -4.92 9.37 34.77
CA ALA A 186 -3.81 9.60 35.70
C ALA A 186 -2.42 9.63 35.04
N LEU A 187 -2.33 9.27 33.75
CA LEU A 187 -1.09 9.13 32.98
C LEU A 187 -1.08 10.05 31.74
N LEU A 188 -1.90 11.11 31.70
CA LEU A 188 -1.99 11.99 30.52
C LEU A 188 -0.72 12.82 30.28
N ASP A 189 0.09 13.01 31.32
CA ASP A 189 1.35 13.77 31.30
C ASP A 189 2.58 12.92 30.95
N VAL A 190 2.42 11.60 30.86
CA VAL A 190 3.49 10.67 30.47
C VAL A 190 3.66 10.69 28.95
N ASP A 191 4.88 10.43 28.47
CA ASP A 191 5.15 10.27 27.05
C ASP A 191 4.29 9.17 26.42
N ARG A 192 3.69 9.48 25.28
CA ARG A 192 2.69 8.65 24.61
C ARG A 192 2.99 8.53 23.13
N VAL A 193 2.69 7.36 22.58
CA VAL A 193 2.83 7.07 21.16
C VAL A 193 1.45 6.80 20.56
N PRO A 194 1.22 7.27 19.31
CA PRO A 194 0.00 6.95 18.59
C PRO A 194 -0.12 5.44 18.43
N LEU A 195 -1.36 4.95 18.46
CA LEU A 195 -1.65 3.53 18.34
C LEU A 195 -1.13 3.02 16.99
N PRO A 196 -0.10 2.14 16.93
CA PRO A 196 0.51 1.78 15.65
C PRO A 196 -0.50 1.03 14.78
N GLU A 197 -0.61 1.34 13.49
CA GLU A 197 -1.46 0.58 12.57
C GLU A 197 -0.92 -0.85 12.44
N PRO A 198 -1.73 -1.88 12.69
CA PRO A 198 -1.23 -3.24 12.64
C PRO A 198 -1.09 -3.64 11.17
N GLU A 199 0.09 -4.13 10.80
CA GLU A 199 0.28 -4.83 9.52
C GLU A 199 -0.46 -6.17 9.58
N LEU A 200 -1.73 -6.18 9.20
CA LEU A 200 -2.59 -7.37 9.22
C LEU A 200 -2.48 -8.22 7.95
N LEU A 201 -1.85 -7.69 6.91
CA LEU A 201 -1.78 -8.33 5.61
C LEU A 201 -0.41 -9.02 5.47
N PRO A 202 -0.37 -10.31 5.06
CA PRO A 202 0.89 -10.93 4.70
C PRO A 202 1.50 -10.26 3.48
N SER A 203 2.81 -10.45 3.33
CA SER A 203 3.46 -10.24 2.03
C SER A 203 2.70 -11.02 0.97
N MET A 204 2.24 -10.31 -0.06
CA MET A 204 1.46 -10.88 -1.14
C MET A 204 1.73 -10.15 -2.45
N ILE A 205 1.51 -10.85 -3.54
CA ILE A 205 1.52 -10.33 -4.91
C ILE A 205 0.06 -10.29 -5.37
N ILE A 206 -0.40 -9.13 -5.81
CA ILE A 206 -1.74 -8.95 -6.39
C ILE A 206 -1.54 -8.70 -7.89
N GLU A 207 -1.97 -9.64 -8.71
CA GLU A 207 -2.02 -9.52 -10.16
C GLU A 207 -3.47 -9.20 -10.57
N GLY A 208 -3.67 -8.25 -11.48
CA GLY A 208 -5.00 -7.85 -11.92
C GLY A 208 -5.09 -7.71 -13.42
N ARG A 209 -6.20 -8.18 -14.01
CA ARG A 209 -6.64 -7.74 -15.34
C ARG A 209 -7.86 -6.85 -15.20
N VAL A 210 -7.87 -5.79 -16.00
CA VAL A 210 -9.01 -4.89 -16.15
C VAL A 210 -9.50 -5.06 -17.57
N ASP A 211 -10.78 -5.39 -17.74
CA ASP A 211 -11.40 -5.27 -19.06
C ASP A 211 -11.60 -3.77 -19.36
N PRO A 212 -10.93 -3.18 -20.36
CA PRO A 212 -11.05 -1.74 -20.64
C PRO A 212 -12.48 -1.34 -21.04
N SER A 213 -13.27 -2.27 -21.59
CA SER A 213 -14.67 -2.00 -21.94
C SER A 213 -15.53 -1.73 -20.71
N ALA A 214 -15.15 -2.23 -19.53
CA ALA A 214 -15.81 -1.94 -18.27
C ALA A 214 -15.61 -0.48 -17.80
N MET A 215 -14.47 0.15 -18.11
CA MET A 215 -14.16 1.52 -17.66
C MET A 215 -14.75 2.60 -18.56
N LEU A 216 -14.88 2.34 -19.87
CA LEU A 216 -15.37 3.33 -20.85
C LEU A 216 -16.88 3.57 -20.75
N HIS A 217 -17.66 2.64 -20.21
CA HIS A 217 -19.12 2.77 -20.09
C HIS A 217 -19.62 3.42 -18.78
N ALA A 218 -18.71 3.89 -17.91
CA ALA A 218 -19.11 4.61 -16.69
C ALA A 218 -19.70 6.01 -17.01
N GLU A 219 -19.23 6.67 -18.07
CA GLU A 219 -19.73 8.00 -18.45
C GLU A 219 -21.09 7.96 -19.15
N GLU A 220 -21.42 6.89 -19.89
CA GLU A 220 -22.68 6.79 -20.65
C GLU A 220 -23.90 6.46 -19.79
N ARG A 221 -23.72 5.79 -18.64
CA ARG A 221 -24.85 5.46 -17.74
C ARG A 221 -25.35 6.65 -16.91
N SER A 222 -24.61 7.75 -16.86
CA SER A 222 -25.01 8.96 -16.12
C SER A 222 -25.97 9.88 -16.90
N ARG A 223 -26.06 9.73 -18.23
CA ARG A 223 -26.84 10.63 -19.10
C ARG A 223 -28.24 10.15 -19.46
N THR A 224 -28.63 8.94 -19.04
CA THR A 224 -29.93 8.34 -19.38
C THR A 224 -30.75 8.10 -18.12
N GLY A 225 -31.11 9.16 -17.40
CA GLY A 225 -31.79 9.01 -16.11
C GLY A 225 -32.27 10.29 -15.44
N CYS A 226 -32.77 11.27 -16.19
CA CYS A 226 -33.71 12.27 -15.68
C CYS A 226 -34.55 12.78 -16.85
N ARG A 227 -35.73 12.18 -17.02
CA ARG A 227 -36.85 12.75 -17.74
C ARG A 227 -38.09 12.62 -16.86
#